data_AF-A0A9X3R960-F1
#
_entry.id   AF-A0A9X3R960-F1
#
_cell.length_a   1.000
_cell.length_b   1.000
_cell.length_c   1.000
_cell.angle_alpha   90.00
_cell.angle_beta   90.00
_cell.angle_gamma   90.00
#
_symmetry.space_group_name_H-M   'P 1'
#
loop_
_entity.id
_entity.type
_entity.pdbx_description
1 polymer ?
#
loop_
_entity_poly.entity_id
_entity_poly.type
_entity_poly.pdbx_seq_one_letter_code
_entity_poly.pdbx_strand_id
1 'polypeptide(L)' 'MINLRRAYGVIKLSSYLDTVGYPLTEEEINVLIINKEIPHLKPMANMIVFNLDHIDWWINQKQISPK' A
#
# COMPACT_ATOMS: atom_id res chain seq x y z
N MET A 1 -11.97 -11.12 -10.38
CA MET A 1 -10.63 -11.35 -10.98
C MET A 1 -9.64 -10.51 -10.20
N ILE A 2 -8.69 -11.14 -9.51
CA ILE A 2 -7.57 -10.42 -8.90
C ILE A 2 -6.62 -10.09 -10.06
N ASN A 3 -6.47 -8.82 -10.39
CA ASN A 3 -5.46 -8.40 -11.36
C ASN A 3 -4.09 -8.53 -10.68
N LEU A 4 -3.09 -9.01 -11.42
CA LEU A 4 -1.73 -9.22 -10.90
C LEU A 4 -0.95 -7.90 -10.72
N ARG A 5 -1.63 -6.85 -10.27
CA ARG A 5 -1.11 -5.49 -10.13
C ARG A 5 -0.25 -5.43 -8.87
N ARG A 6 1.04 -5.17 -9.07
CA ARG A 6 2.03 -5.15 -7.99
C ARG A 6 2.83 -3.86 -8.00
N ALA A 7 2.97 -3.24 -6.84
CA ALA A 7 4.00 -2.24 -6.59
C ALA A 7 5.16 -2.89 -5.83
N TYR A 8 6.38 -2.71 -6.35
CA TYR A 8 7.60 -3.23 -5.76
C TYR A 8 8.32 -2.09 -5.04
N GLY A 9 8.34 -2.16 -3.71
CA GLY A 9 8.92 -1.13 -2.86
C GLY A 9 8.01 0.07 -2.61
N VAL A 10 8.43 0.88 -1.64
CA VAL A 10 7.68 2.03 -1.11
C VAL A 10 7.50 3.12 -2.16
N ILE A 11 8.55 3.44 -2.93
CA ILE A 11 8.50 4.44 -4.01
C ILE A 11 7.39 4.12 -5.01
N LYS A 12 7.31 2.87 -5.48
CA LYS A 12 6.29 2.46 -6.45
C LYS A 12 4.89 2.50 -5.87
N LEU A 13 4.75 2.20 -4.57
CA LEU A 13 3.46 2.32 -3.89
C LEU A 13 3.07 3.80 -3.74
N SER A 14 3.98 4.69 -3.33
CA SER A 14 3.71 6.13 -3.20
C SER A 14 3.25 6.73 -4.53
N SER A 15 3.95 6.42 -5.63
CA SER A 15 3.52 6.85 -6.97
C SER A 15 2.14 6.32 -7.35
N TYR A 16 1.81 5.07 -6.98
CA TYR A 16 0.48 4.52 -7.24
C TYR A 16 -0.60 5.25 -6.44
N LEU A 17 -0.35 5.44 -5.15
CA LEU A 17 -1.25 6.10 -4.21
C LEU A 17 -1.60 7.53 -4.65
N ASP A 18 -0.64 8.27 -5.21
CA ASP A 18 -0.87 9.57 -5.85
C ASP A 18 -1.87 9.46 -7.02
N THR A 19 -1.70 8.47 -7.91
CA THR A 19 -2.59 8.29 -9.08
C THR A 19 -4.04 7.94 -8.74
N VAL A 20 -4.29 7.37 -7.55
CA VAL A 20 -5.63 6.98 -7.09
C VAL A 20 -6.24 7.94 -6.07
N GLY A 21 -5.61 9.11 -5.86
CA GLY A 21 -6.13 10.17 -4.98
C GLY A 21 -5.99 9.89 -3.49
N TYR A 22 -5.02 9.05 -3.09
CA TYR A 22 -4.69 8.78 -1.70
C TYR A 22 -3.18 8.99 -1.43
N PRO A 23 -2.63 10.19 -1.69
CA PRO A 23 -1.19 10.41 -1.62
C PRO A 23 -0.66 10.16 -0.20
N LEU A 24 0.42 9.38 -0.10
CA LEU A 24 1.21 9.17 1.12
C LEU A 24 2.70 9.33 0.82
N THR A 25 3.43 9.93 1.75
CA THR A 25 4.90 10.00 1.68
C THR A 25 5.52 8.63 1.94
N GLU A 26 6.79 8.49 1.57
CA GLU A 26 7.53 7.26 1.85
C GLU A 26 7.65 7.00 3.36
N GLU A 27 7.83 8.05 4.17
CA GLU A 27 7.87 7.96 5.63
C GLU A 27 6.54 7.44 6.19
N GLU A 28 5.39 7.97 5.73
CA GLU A 28 4.07 7.53 6.16
C GLU A 28 3.83 6.05 5.82
N ILE A 29 4.19 5.64 4.61
CA ILE A 29 4.10 4.24 4.19
C ILE A 29 4.99 3.36 5.06
N ASN A 30 6.21 3.80 5.39
CA ASN A 30 7.11 3.05 6.28
C ASN A 30 6.52 2.90 7.68
N VAL A 31 5.92 3.94 8.25
CA VAL A 31 5.22 3.86 9.54
C VAL A 31 4.08 2.83 9.47
N LEU A 32 3.26 2.86 8.41
CA LEU A 32 2.18 1.88 8.23
C LEU A 32 2.70 0.44 8.09
N ILE A 33 3.87 0.24 7.44
CA ILE A 33 4.50 -1.07 7.35
C ILE A 33 4.96 -1.55 8.74
N ILE A 34 5.61 -0.69 9.51
CA ILE A 34 6.08 -0.99 10.87
C ILE A 34 4.91 -1.37 11.79
N ASN A 35 3.82 -0.60 11.71
CA ASN A 35 2.61 -0.84 12.48
C ASN A 35 1.74 -1.99 11.94
N LYS A 36 2.11 -2.58 10.79
CA LYS A 36 1.33 -3.61 10.08
C LYS A 36 -0.08 -3.16 9.70
N GLU A 37 -0.25 -1.86 9.45
CA GLU A 37 -1.53 -1.24 9.14
C GLU A 37 -1.83 -1.23 7.64
N ILE A 38 -0.83 -1.40 6.78
CA ILE A 38 -0.97 -1.48 5.33
C ILE A 38 -0.71 -2.89 4.81
N PRO A 39 -1.55 -3.45 3.90
CA PRO A 39 -1.32 -4.78 3.33
C PRO A 39 -0.02 -4.86 2.54
N HIS A 40 0.88 -5.75 2.94
CA HIS A 40 2.17 -5.93 2.27
C HIS A 40 2.66 -7.38 2.36
N LEU A 41 3.55 -7.75 1.44
CA LEU A 41 4.24 -9.04 1.40
C LEU A 41 5.75 -8.80 1.51
N LYS A 42 6.44 -9.66 2.28
CA LYS A 42 7.90 -9.70 2.40
C LYS A 42 8.42 -11.05 1.91
N PRO A 43 8.52 -11.27 0.59
CA PRO A 43 9.02 -12.55 0.06
C PRO A 43 10.51 -12.78 0.38
N MET A 44 11.27 -11.71 0.64
CA MET A 44 12.68 -11.76 1.01
C MET A 44 12.99 -10.64 2.00
N ALA A 45 14.08 -10.76 2.77
CA ALA A 45 14.45 -9.79 3.82
C ALA A 45 14.48 -8.32 3.33
N ASN A 46 14.92 -8.07 2.09
CA ASN A 46 15.07 -6.73 1.52
C ASN A 46 14.03 -6.39 0.44
N MET A 47 12.94 -7.15 0.33
CA MET A 47 11.94 -6.95 -0.71
C MET A 47 10.55 -6.83 -0.09
N ILE A 48 9.88 -5.70 -0.38
CA ILE A 48 8.48 -5.46 -0.02
C ILE A 48 7.66 -5.36 -1.29
N VAL A 49 6.55 -6.08 -1.35
CA VAL A 49 5.62 -6.11 -2.47
C VAL A 49 4.22 -5.78 -1.98
N PHE A 50 3.51 -4.94 -2.72
CA PHE A 50 2.13 -4.57 -2.46
C PHE A 50 1.25 -5.10 -3.58
N ASN A 51 0.22 -5.86 -3.22
CA ASN A 51 -0.85 -6.22 -4.16
C ASN A 51 -1.81 -5.03 -4.25
N LEU A 52 -1.90 -4.39 -5.42
CA LEU A 52 -2.68 -3.17 -5.58
C LEU A 52 -4.18 -3.38 -5.39
N ASP A 53 -4.71 -4.57 -5.66
CA ASP A 53 -6.13 -4.86 -5.37
C ASP A 53 -6.40 -4.88 -3.85
N HIS A 54 -5.42 -5.33 -3.06
CA HIS A 54 -5.51 -5.28 -1.60
C HIS A 54 -5.31 -3.86 -1.08
N ILE A 55 -4.48 -3.05 -1.74
CA ILE A 55 -4.33 -1.62 -1.43
C ILE A 55 -5.64 -0.88 -1.72
N ASP A 56 -6.27 -1.12 -2.86
CA ASP A 56 -7.55 -0.50 -3.23
C ASP A 56 -8.63 -0.84 -2.20
N TRP A 57 -8.71 -2.10 -1.79
CA TRP A 57 -9.62 -2.51 -0.70
C TRP A 57 -9.29 -1.79 0.62
N TRP A 58 -8.01 -1.72 1.00
CA TRP A 58 -7.57 -1.06 2.23
C TRP A 58 -7.89 0.44 2.25
N ILE A 59 -7.69 1.15 1.14
CA ILE A 59 -8.07 2.56 1.00
C ILE A 59 -9.58 2.72 1.23
N ASN A 60 -10.39 1.86 0.60
CA ASN A 60 -11.85 1.89 0.77
C ASN A 60 -12.26 1.68 2.24
N GLN A 61 -11.63 0.73 2.95
CA GLN A 61 -11.91 0.53 4.38
C GLN A 61 -11.57 1.76 5.24
N LYS A 62 -10.47 2.45 4.93
CA LYS A 62 -10.05 3.67 5.63
C LYS A 62 -10.98 4.87 5.35
N GLN A 63 -11.57 4.95 4.16
CA GLN A 63 -12.57 5.99 3.84
C GLN A 63 -13.93 5.73 4.50
N ILE A 64 -14.29 4.46 4.72
CA ILE A 64 -15.57 4.06 5.33
C ILE A 64 -15.54 4.20 6.86
N SER A 65 -14.36 4.17 7.48
CA SER A 65 -14.22 4.40 8.92
C SER A 65 -14.15 5.90 9.21
N PRO A 66 -15.20 6.55 9.76
CA PRO A 66 -15.08 7.91 10.25
C PRO A 66 -14.04 7.96 11.38
N LYS A 67 -13.22 9.01 11.36
CA LYS A 67 -12.36 9.40 12.49
C LYS A 67 -13.18 9.63 13.76
#